data_AF-A0A7V8RER4-F1
#
_entry.id   AF-A0A7V8RER4-F1
#
_cell.length_a   1.000
_cell.length_b   1.000
_cell.length_c   1.000
_cell.angle_alpha   90.00
_cell.angle_beta   90.00
_cell.angle_gamma   90.00
#
_symmetry.space_group_name_H-M   'P 1'
#
loop_
_entity.id
_entity.type
_entity.pdbx_description
1 polymer ?
#
loop_
_entity_poly.entity_id
_entity_poly.type
_entity_poly.pdbx_seq_one_letter_code
_entity_poly.pdbx_strand_id
1 'polypeptide(L)'
;MAEHGLLDSASDPKALTLQARLVKDRAKRAGAGSGRARLFDQSAQLYARAAEIARSSYPLINAASLSLFAGKPAQARRFAEDVLDLIAADPAEGETPYWREATRAEALLLLDHEAEARAALGTAMARQPHAWEDHAATIQQFALILAEKGWDAAWLDMHRPPPSIHFSGITGLDPDASDVVAAIAQFIASERPGFAFGALAAGADLLFAEAFIAWRDAECPAAELHVVLPYPVDRFRQISVAAFGDRWTSRFDEALAQASTVTAYGLGDPTLPLAVDYADRVAMGRAVRNAQVLASRAIAVTVLGKGEGLRPQLAAWRDSGRSLTIIEAARSPVSRPSPDIARQSLQTFVWADQHTWSIHADLLSAATEARRLASAGTSGRAAILLAPGDPDDAPSPLLQRAAALAAVANPNTVVSDEPTAMALVLAGWDGTVEELGELPLPSGREPIWSVI
;
A
#
# COMPACT_ATOMS: atom_id res chain seq x y z
N MET A 1 8.29 25.66 -10.68
CA MET A 1 6.87 26.00 -10.93
C MET A 1 6.69 27.37 -11.58
N ALA A 2 7.32 28.45 -11.09
CA ALA A 2 7.35 29.73 -11.80
C ALA A 2 8.15 29.66 -13.13
N GLU A 3 9.18 28.82 -13.21
CA GLU A 3 10.05 28.67 -14.39
C GLU A 3 9.41 28.01 -15.63
N HIS A 4 8.19 27.45 -15.51
CA HIS A 4 7.55 26.74 -16.63
C HIS A 4 6.22 27.36 -17.09
N GLY A 5 5.81 28.51 -16.54
CA GLY A 5 4.71 29.33 -17.08
C GLY A 5 3.32 28.67 -17.15
N LEU A 6 3.10 27.53 -16.47
CA LEU A 6 1.85 26.76 -16.61
C LEU A 6 0.71 27.25 -15.72
N LEU A 7 0.98 27.98 -14.63
CA LEU A 7 -0.02 28.58 -13.74
C LEU A 7 0.57 29.83 -13.04
N ASP A 8 -0.23 30.90 -12.84
CA ASP A 8 0.20 32.03 -12.00
C ASP A 8 0.18 31.61 -10.52
N SER A 9 1.39 31.44 -9.97
CA SER A 9 1.61 31.00 -8.59
C SER A 9 0.98 31.89 -7.51
N ALA A 10 0.59 33.12 -7.81
CA ALA A 10 0.05 34.06 -6.84
C ALA A 10 -1.48 34.28 -6.96
N SER A 11 -2.08 34.03 -8.12
CA SER A 11 -3.48 34.38 -8.39
C SER A 11 -4.33 33.24 -8.97
N ASP A 12 -3.74 32.13 -9.41
CA ASP A 12 -4.49 30.97 -9.88
C ASP A 12 -4.90 30.07 -8.70
N PRO A 13 -6.21 29.84 -8.46
CA PRO A 13 -6.69 28.97 -7.38
C PRO A 13 -6.09 27.56 -7.41
N LYS A 14 -5.85 26.99 -8.61
CA LYS A 14 -5.27 25.64 -8.75
C LYS A 14 -3.80 25.65 -8.35
N ALA A 15 -3.05 26.68 -8.72
CA ALA A 15 -1.66 26.84 -8.31
C ALA A 15 -1.52 27.00 -6.80
N LEU A 16 -2.38 27.83 -6.19
CA LEU A 16 -2.42 28.05 -4.75
C LEU A 16 -2.78 26.77 -3.99
N THR A 17 -3.76 26.00 -4.46
CA THR A 17 -4.15 24.70 -3.90
C THR A 17 -3.00 23.69 -3.94
N LEU A 18 -2.28 23.61 -5.07
CA LEU A 18 -1.13 22.72 -5.21
C LEU A 18 0.03 23.12 -4.29
N GLN A 19 0.35 24.42 -4.22
CA GLN A 19 1.35 24.92 -3.26
C GLN A 19 0.95 24.60 -1.82
N ALA A 20 -0.31 24.83 -1.46
CA ALA A 20 -0.82 24.56 -0.13
C ALA A 20 -0.67 23.06 0.23
N ARG A 21 -0.95 22.15 -0.72
CA ARG A 21 -0.76 20.71 -0.56
C ARG A 21 0.71 20.35 -0.32
N LEU A 22 1.65 20.89 -1.11
CA LEU A 22 3.09 20.66 -0.92
C LEU A 22 3.57 21.14 0.45
N VAL A 23 3.07 22.29 0.94
CA VAL A 23 3.39 22.80 2.27
C VAL A 23 2.76 21.92 3.36
N LYS A 24 1.52 21.43 3.19
CA LYS A 24 0.85 20.47 4.08
C LYS A 24 1.65 19.17 4.20
N ASP A 25 2.15 18.63 3.09
CA ASP A 25 2.94 17.40 3.07
C ASP A 25 4.31 17.59 3.73
N ARG A 26 4.92 18.77 3.56
CA ARG A 26 6.13 19.14 4.33
C ARG A 26 5.83 19.26 5.82
N ALA A 27 4.68 19.79 6.21
CA ALA A 27 4.27 19.91 7.61
C ALA A 27 4.04 18.51 8.24
N LYS A 28 3.44 17.57 7.51
CA LYS A 28 3.24 16.17 7.96
C LYS A 28 4.56 15.45 8.22
N ARG A 29 5.60 15.74 7.42
CA ARG A 29 6.95 15.18 7.58
C ARG A 29 7.80 15.88 8.65
N ALA A 30 7.43 17.08 9.07
CA ALA A 30 8.13 17.78 10.13
C ALA A 30 7.82 17.14 11.49
N GLY A 31 8.86 16.92 12.31
CA GLY A 31 8.69 16.49 13.70
C GLY A 31 7.82 17.46 14.51
N ALA A 32 7.29 16.99 15.65
CA ALA A 32 6.47 17.82 16.54
C ALA A 32 7.28 19.04 17.02
N GLY A 33 6.74 20.25 16.81
CA GLY A 33 7.40 21.50 17.20
C GLY A 33 6.88 22.74 16.48
N SER A 34 7.42 23.91 16.84
CA SER A 34 7.00 25.22 16.31
C SER A 34 7.13 25.36 14.79
N GLY A 35 8.07 24.62 14.18
CA GLY A 35 8.22 24.57 12.73
C GLY A 35 7.01 23.98 12.01
N ARG A 36 6.33 22.99 12.62
CA ARG A 36 5.17 22.31 12.04
C ARG A 36 3.92 23.19 12.05
N ALA A 37 3.61 23.83 13.18
CA ALA A 37 2.48 24.75 13.30
C ALA A 37 2.58 25.91 12.29
N ARG A 38 3.79 26.46 12.09
CA ARG A 38 4.03 27.51 11.09
C ARG A 38 3.79 27.03 9.65
N LEU A 39 4.18 25.80 9.32
CA LEU A 39 3.92 25.24 7.98
C LEU A 39 2.42 25.00 7.78
N PHE A 40 1.69 24.53 8.79
CA PHE A 40 0.23 24.43 8.71
C PHE A 40 -0.43 25.80 8.52
N ASP A 41 0.01 26.84 9.24
CA ASP A 41 -0.50 28.19 9.05
C ASP A 41 -0.24 28.73 7.63
N GLN A 42 0.97 28.51 7.11
CA GLN A 42 1.31 28.89 5.73
C GLN A 42 0.40 28.18 4.71
N SER A 43 0.18 26.87 4.90
CA SER A 43 -0.72 26.09 4.04
C SER A 43 -2.17 26.58 4.14
N ALA A 44 -2.65 26.87 5.37
CA ALA A 44 -4.00 27.39 5.60
C ALA A 44 -4.24 28.73 4.87
N GLN A 45 -3.26 29.63 4.89
CA GLN A 45 -3.36 30.93 4.20
C GLN A 45 -3.45 30.78 2.68
N LEU A 46 -2.69 29.85 2.08
CA LEU A 46 -2.74 29.57 0.65
C LEU A 46 -4.10 28.99 0.24
N TYR A 47 -4.63 28.05 1.03
CA TYR A 47 -5.97 27.50 0.82
C TYR A 47 -7.07 28.56 0.99
N ALA A 48 -7.00 29.39 2.04
CA ALA A 48 -7.97 30.48 2.25
C ALA A 48 -7.97 31.47 1.08
N ARG A 49 -6.78 31.80 0.54
CA ARG A 49 -6.68 32.66 -0.65
C ARG A 49 -7.27 32.00 -1.90
N ALA A 50 -7.03 30.70 -2.10
CA ALA A 50 -7.65 29.96 -3.20
C ALA A 50 -9.19 29.95 -3.08
N ALA A 51 -9.71 29.78 -1.86
CA ALA A 51 -11.14 29.82 -1.57
C ALA A 51 -11.76 31.19 -1.83
N GLU A 52 -11.08 32.28 -1.49
CA GLU A 52 -11.55 33.64 -1.75
C GLU A 52 -11.73 33.91 -3.26
N ILE A 53 -10.80 33.42 -4.08
CA ILE A 53 -10.83 33.62 -5.54
C ILE A 53 -11.86 32.69 -6.20
N ALA A 54 -11.86 31.40 -5.84
CA ALA A 54 -12.72 30.40 -6.46
C ALA A 54 -14.16 30.38 -5.90
N ARG A 55 -14.37 30.97 -4.71
CA ARG A 55 -15.60 30.89 -3.91
C ARG A 55 -16.07 29.44 -3.67
N SER A 56 -15.14 28.55 -3.39
CA SER A 56 -15.42 27.11 -3.20
C SER A 56 -15.11 26.61 -1.80
N SER A 57 -15.90 25.64 -1.36
CA SER A 57 -15.85 25.00 -0.04
C SER A 57 -14.61 24.13 0.15
N TYR A 58 -14.16 23.41 -0.87
CA TYR A 58 -13.01 22.49 -0.79
C TYR A 58 -11.69 23.16 -0.31
N PRO A 59 -11.22 24.26 -0.91
CA PRO A 59 -10.05 24.95 -0.38
C PRO A 59 -10.33 25.54 1.01
N LEU A 60 -11.56 26.03 1.27
CA LEU A 60 -11.89 26.66 2.55
C LEU A 60 -11.90 25.67 3.72
N ILE A 61 -12.42 24.46 3.53
CA ILE A 61 -12.42 23.42 4.58
C ILE A 61 -11.00 22.97 4.90
N ASN A 62 -10.13 22.87 3.88
CA ASN A 62 -8.72 22.58 4.10
C ASN A 62 -8.06 23.71 4.90
N ALA A 63 -8.37 24.98 4.60
CA ALA A 63 -7.90 26.10 5.41
C ALA A 63 -8.38 25.99 6.87
N ALA A 64 -9.64 25.63 7.10
CA ALA A 64 -10.22 25.47 8.43
C ALA A 64 -9.48 24.41 9.26
N SER A 65 -9.29 23.21 8.71
CA SER A 65 -8.58 22.13 9.41
C SER A 65 -7.10 22.43 9.65
N LEU A 66 -6.43 23.08 8.69
CA LEU A 66 -5.03 23.49 8.85
C LEU A 66 -4.88 24.62 9.87
N SER A 67 -5.84 25.54 9.97
CA SER A 67 -5.88 26.54 11.04
C SER A 67 -6.01 25.89 12.42
N LEU A 68 -6.79 24.80 12.55
CA LEU A 68 -6.86 24.03 13.80
C LEU A 68 -5.48 23.47 14.15
N PHE A 69 -4.82 22.78 13.22
CA PHE A 69 -3.47 22.20 13.43
C PHE A 69 -2.36 23.25 13.64
N ALA A 70 -2.60 24.50 13.22
CA ALA A 70 -1.73 25.64 13.49
C ALA A 70 -1.97 26.29 14.87
N GLY A 71 -2.88 25.75 15.69
CA GLY A 71 -3.25 26.31 16.99
C GLY A 71 -4.13 27.56 16.91
N LYS A 72 -4.91 27.72 15.84
CA LYS A 72 -5.81 28.87 15.59
C LYS A 72 -7.28 28.43 15.56
N PRO A 73 -7.85 27.94 16.69
CA PRO A 73 -9.19 27.37 16.71
C PRO A 73 -10.29 28.36 16.33
N ALA A 74 -10.19 29.64 16.70
CA ALA A 74 -11.17 30.66 16.31
C ALA A 74 -11.24 30.86 14.79
N GLN A 75 -10.09 30.81 14.11
CA GLN A 75 -10.04 30.89 12.66
C GLN A 75 -10.60 29.64 12.00
N ALA A 76 -10.27 28.46 12.54
CA ALA A 76 -10.81 27.18 12.08
C ALA A 76 -12.34 27.17 12.13
N ARG A 77 -12.93 27.60 13.25
CA ARG A 77 -14.39 27.69 13.41
C ARG A 77 -15.04 28.65 12.41
N ARG A 78 -14.50 29.86 12.25
CA ARG A 78 -15.03 30.82 11.28
C ARG A 78 -15.03 30.26 9.85
N PHE A 79 -13.92 29.66 9.43
CA PHE A 79 -13.86 29.05 8.09
C PHE A 79 -14.80 27.85 7.94
N ALA A 80 -15.02 27.06 9.00
CA ALA A 80 -15.98 25.97 8.98
C ALA A 80 -17.44 26.47 8.88
N GLU A 81 -17.79 27.57 9.56
CA GLU A 81 -19.08 28.26 9.40
C GLU A 81 -19.27 28.75 7.95
N ASP A 82 -18.27 29.45 7.40
CA ASP A 82 -18.30 29.93 6.01
C ASP A 82 -18.46 28.76 4.99
N VAL A 83 -17.85 27.59 5.26
CA VAL A 83 -18.03 26.38 4.44
C VAL A 83 -19.48 25.91 4.44
N LEU A 84 -20.13 25.88 5.61
CA LEU A 84 -21.54 25.48 5.69
C LEU A 84 -22.45 26.47 4.96
N ASP A 85 -22.16 27.77 5.02
CA ASP A 85 -22.88 28.80 4.29
C ASP A 85 -22.73 28.65 2.77
N LEU A 86 -21.52 28.34 2.28
CA LEU A 86 -21.29 28.05 0.85
C LEU A 86 -22.10 26.83 0.38
N ILE A 87 -22.06 25.74 1.15
CA ILE A 87 -22.78 24.49 0.83
C ILE A 87 -24.31 24.66 0.90
N ALA A 88 -24.79 25.56 1.77
CA ALA A 88 -26.21 25.88 1.88
C ALA A 88 -26.69 26.80 0.75
N ALA A 89 -25.83 27.72 0.30
CA ALA A 89 -26.14 28.67 -0.76
C ALA A 89 -26.20 28.02 -2.15
N ASP A 90 -25.41 26.97 -2.40
CA ASP A 90 -25.38 26.26 -3.68
C ASP A 90 -25.51 24.74 -3.50
N PRO A 91 -26.65 24.13 -3.88
CA PRO A 91 -26.83 22.68 -3.87
C PRO A 91 -25.84 21.90 -4.73
N ALA A 92 -25.26 22.54 -5.76
CA ALA A 92 -24.25 21.97 -6.64
C ALA A 92 -22.81 22.18 -6.15
N GLU A 93 -22.61 22.81 -4.98
CA GLU A 93 -21.30 22.99 -4.38
C GLU A 93 -20.62 21.64 -4.09
N GLY A 94 -19.32 21.55 -4.38
CA GLY A 94 -18.53 20.34 -4.31
C GLY A 94 -18.41 19.62 -5.66
N GLU A 95 -17.25 19.01 -5.92
CA GLU A 95 -16.96 18.34 -7.20
C GLU A 95 -17.89 17.15 -7.47
N THR A 96 -18.26 16.43 -6.40
CA THR A 96 -19.18 15.30 -6.45
C THR A 96 -20.17 15.35 -5.28
N PRO A 97 -21.30 14.63 -5.38
CA PRO A 97 -22.21 14.45 -4.25
C PRO A 97 -21.54 13.87 -3.00
N TYR A 98 -20.46 13.09 -3.15
CA TYR A 98 -19.62 12.62 -2.04
C TYR A 98 -18.85 13.77 -1.41
N TRP A 99 -18.06 14.51 -2.20
CA TRP A 99 -17.19 15.58 -1.71
C TRP A 99 -17.96 16.71 -1.04
N ARG A 100 -19.17 17.00 -1.50
CA ARG A 100 -20.09 17.94 -0.83
C ARG A 100 -20.40 17.50 0.60
N GLU A 101 -20.87 16.27 0.80
CA GLU A 101 -21.25 15.78 2.13
C GLU A 101 -20.02 15.51 3.01
N ALA A 102 -18.90 15.07 2.45
CA ALA A 102 -17.65 14.91 3.18
C ALA A 102 -17.11 16.25 3.70
N THR A 103 -17.16 17.30 2.87
CA THR A 103 -16.79 18.68 3.26
C THR A 103 -17.71 19.23 4.35
N ARG A 104 -19.02 19.00 4.22
CA ARG A 104 -20.01 19.34 5.26
C ARG A 104 -19.72 18.60 6.57
N ALA A 105 -19.42 17.30 6.51
CA ALA A 105 -19.11 16.49 7.67
C ALA A 105 -17.84 16.99 8.40
N GLU A 106 -16.79 17.36 7.66
CA GLU A 106 -15.56 17.91 8.23
C GLU A 106 -15.83 19.27 8.91
N ALA A 107 -16.63 20.14 8.29
CA ALA A 107 -17.00 21.43 8.87
C ALA A 107 -17.76 21.27 10.20
N LEU A 108 -18.76 20.37 10.22
CA LEU A 108 -19.50 20.03 11.44
C LEU A 108 -18.58 19.49 12.55
N LEU A 109 -17.61 18.64 12.18
CA LEU A 109 -16.63 18.12 13.13
C LEU A 109 -15.76 19.24 13.73
N LEU A 110 -15.29 20.18 12.91
CA LEU A 110 -14.50 21.33 13.36
C LEU A 110 -15.28 22.24 14.32
N LEU A 111 -16.60 22.36 14.13
CA LEU A 111 -17.53 23.16 14.95
C LEU A 111 -17.98 22.47 16.24
N ASP A 112 -17.50 21.25 16.48
CA ASP A 112 -17.82 20.38 17.61
C ASP A 112 -19.21 19.70 17.55
N HIS A 113 -19.80 19.62 16.36
CA HIS A 113 -21.11 18.98 16.13
C HIS A 113 -20.92 17.50 15.75
N GLU A 114 -20.37 16.70 16.67
CA GLU A 114 -19.91 15.34 16.36
C GLU A 114 -21.01 14.42 15.81
N ALA A 115 -22.21 14.43 16.42
CA ALA A 115 -23.30 13.57 15.98
C ALA A 115 -23.75 13.88 14.53
N GLU A 116 -23.78 15.16 14.17
CA GLU A 116 -24.12 15.61 12.82
C GLU A 116 -23.01 15.28 11.83
N ALA A 117 -21.74 15.44 12.24
CA ALA A 117 -20.58 15.08 11.44
C ALA A 117 -20.57 13.57 11.10
N ARG A 118 -20.85 12.71 12.08
CA ARG A 118 -20.97 11.25 11.87
C ARG A 118 -22.09 10.92 10.88
N ALA A 119 -23.26 11.53 11.02
CA ALA A 119 -24.38 11.33 10.10
C ALA A 119 -24.06 11.82 8.67
N ALA A 120 -23.41 12.97 8.53
CA ALA A 120 -23.00 13.52 7.25
C ALA A 120 -21.93 12.65 6.58
N LEU A 121 -20.95 12.13 7.33
CA LEU A 121 -19.93 11.22 6.79
C LEU A 121 -20.57 9.91 6.27
N GLY A 122 -21.48 9.32 7.05
CA GLY A 122 -22.23 8.14 6.62
C GLY A 122 -23.03 8.39 5.34
N THR A 123 -23.62 9.59 5.21
CA THR A 123 -24.32 10.01 3.98
C THR A 123 -23.37 10.15 2.79
N ALA A 124 -22.18 10.73 3.00
CA ALA A 124 -21.17 10.86 1.95
C ALA A 124 -20.80 9.49 1.38
N MET A 125 -20.41 8.56 2.25
CA MET A 125 -19.97 7.21 1.86
C MET A 125 -21.07 6.39 1.18
N ALA A 126 -22.33 6.54 1.61
CA ALA A 126 -23.45 5.89 0.96
C ALA A 126 -23.70 6.37 -0.48
N ARG A 127 -23.28 7.60 -0.84
CA ARG A 127 -23.43 8.13 -2.21
C ARG A 127 -22.43 7.55 -3.20
N GLN A 128 -21.24 7.17 -2.74
CA GLN A 128 -20.19 6.59 -3.57
C GLN A 128 -19.47 5.44 -2.83
N PRO A 129 -20.15 4.30 -2.61
CA PRO A 129 -19.67 3.25 -1.68
C PRO A 129 -18.33 2.61 -2.06
N HIS A 130 -17.90 2.73 -3.32
CA HIS A 130 -16.65 2.17 -3.85
C HIS A 130 -15.56 3.21 -4.10
N ALA A 131 -15.74 4.48 -3.69
CA ALA A 131 -14.72 5.52 -3.78
C ALA A 131 -13.67 5.37 -2.66
N TRP A 132 -13.05 4.20 -2.57
CA TRP A 132 -12.22 3.78 -1.43
C TRP A 132 -11.02 4.70 -1.18
N GLU A 133 -10.40 5.24 -2.23
CA GLU A 133 -9.30 6.21 -2.09
C GLU A 133 -9.78 7.54 -1.48
N ASP A 134 -10.93 8.04 -1.94
CA ASP A 134 -11.55 9.25 -1.39
C ASP A 134 -11.97 9.03 0.09
N HIS A 135 -12.53 7.85 0.39
CA HIS A 135 -12.87 7.45 1.76
C HIS A 135 -11.63 7.45 2.66
N ALA A 136 -10.53 6.88 2.19
CA ALA A 136 -9.27 6.83 2.92
C ALA A 136 -8.75 8.23 3.25
N ALA A 137 -8.75 9.14 2.27
CA ALA A 137 -8.34 10.52 2.45
C ALA A 137 -9.20 11.24 3.51
N THR A 138 -10.53 11.06 3.45
CA THR A 138 -11.46 11.64 4.43
C THR A 138 -11.24 11.05 5.83
N ILE A 139 -11.10 9.72 5.95
CA ILE A 139 -10.87 9.05 7.24
C ILE A 139 -9.56 9.51 7.88
N GLN A 140 -8.47 9.60 7.11
CA GLN A 140 -7.19 10.10 7.63
C GLN A 140 -7.29 11.55 8.10
N GLN A 141 -8.00 12.40 7.35
CA GLN A 141 -8.23 13.79 7.71
C GLN A 141 -9.05 13.90 9.02
N PHE A 142 -10.13 13.11 9.15
CA PHE A 142 -10.94 13.06 10.37
C PHE A 142 -10.15 12.55 11.57
N ALA A 143 -9.35 11.50 11.40
CA ALA A 143 -8.49 10.98 12.46
C ALA A 143 -7.51 12.04 12.98
N LEU A 144 -6.95 12.88 12.11
CA LEU A 144 -6.11 14.02 12.51
C LEU A 144 -6.88 15.07 13.31
N ILE A 145 -8.10 15.43 12.89
CA ILE A 145 -8.95 16.40 13.61
C ILE A 145 -9.33 15.87 14.99
N LEU A 146 -9.76 14.60 15.07
CA LEU A 146 -10.14 13.95 16.32
C LEU A 146 -8.95 13.85 17.28
N ALA A 147 -7.76 13.49 16.77
CA ALA A 147 -6.54 13.47 17.57
C ALA A 147 -6.19 14.86 18.13
N GLU A 148 -6.29 15.92 17.32
CA GLU A 148 -6.04 17.31 17.76
C GLU A 148 -7.06 17.77 18.83
N LYS A 149 -8.32 17.32 18.72
CA LYS A 149 -9.38 17.60 19.71
C LYS A 149 -9.32 16.68 20.94
N GLY A 150 -8.51 15.63 20.93
CA GLY A 150 -8.47 14.61 21.99
C GLY A 150 -9.73 13.75 22.06
N TRP A 151 -10.39 13.52 20.91
CA TRP A 151 -11.65 12.77 20.80
C TRP A 151 -11.43 11.34 20.31
N ASP A 152 -12.40 10.47 20.58
CA ASP A 152 -12.36 9.08 20.14
C ASP A 152 -12.53 8.96 18.61
N ALA A 153 -11.66 8.17 17.99
CA ALA A 153 -11.65 7.90 16.56
C ALA A 153 -12.18 6.50 16.19
N ALA A 154 -12.54 5.66 17.17
CA ALA A 154 -13.00 4.29 16.92
C ALA A 154 -14.24 4.22 16.01
N TRP A 155 -15.08 5.25 16.01
CA TRP A 155 -16.26 5.32 15.13
C TRP A 155 -15.90 5.43 13.64
N LEU A 156 -14.67 5.81 13.27
CA LEU A 156 -14.22 5.80 11.88
C LEU A 156 -14.02 4.37 11.34
N ASP A 157 -13.86 3.37 12.21
CA ASP A 157 -13.52 2.02 11.78
C ASP A 157 -14.65 1.35 10.96
N MET A 158 -15.91 1.67 11.24
CA MET A 158 -17.06 1.18 10.46
C MET A 158 -17.10 1.72 9.02
N HIS A 159 -16.30 2.74 8.74
CA HIS A 159 -16.27 3.48 7.49
C HIS A 159 -15.02 3.18 6.64
N ARG A 160 -14.06 2.42 7.19
CA ARG A 160 -12.84 2.06 6.47
C ARG A 160 -13.16 1.27 5.21
N PRO A 161 -12.39 1.49 4.12
CA PRO A 161 -12.46 0.61 2.96
C PRO A 161 -12.26 -0.87 3.33
N PRO A 162 -12.75 -1.80 2.50
CA PRO A 162 -12.55 -3.24 2.70
C PRO A 162 -11.08 -3.64 2.89
N PRO A 163 -10.80 -4.72 3.65
CA PRO A 163 -9.44 -5.13 3.94
C PRO A 163 -8.70 -5.64 2.69
N SER A 164 -7.38 -5.53 2.73
CA SER A 164 -6.47 -6.17 1.78
C SER A 164 -5.99 -7.50 2.34
N ILE A 165 -6.15 -8.57 1.57
CA ILE A 165 -5.84 -9.94 1.97
C ILE A 165 -4.58 -10.41 1.27
N HIS A 166 -3.63 -10.96 2.03
CA HIS A 166 -2.66 -11.89 1.49
C HIS A 166 -3.21 -13.31 1.62
N PHE A 167 -3.16 -14.09 0.54
CA PHE A 167 -3.58 -15.49 0.55
C PHE A 167 -2.44 -16.40 0.09
N SER A 168 -2.36 -17.59 0.69
CA SER A 168 -1.43 -18.63 0.28
C SER A 168 -1.82 -20.00 0.81
N GLY A 169 -1.13 -21.05 0.40
CA GLY A 169 -1.21 -22.33 1.08
C GLY A 169 -0.49 -23.47 0.39
N ILE A 170 -0.81 -24.69 0.84
CA ILE A 170 -0.20 -25.91 0.32
C ILE A 170 -0.68 -26.24 -1.10
N THR A 171 0.25 -26.75 -1.91
CA THR A 171 -0.05 -27.42 -3.17
C THR A 171 -0.47 -28.87 -2.94
N GLY A 172 -1.05 -29.50 -3.96
CA GLY A 172 -1.43 -30.91 -3.91
C GLY A 172 -2.61 -31.17 -2.96
N LEU A 173 -3.58 -30.27 -2.93
CA LEU A 173 -4.89 -30.55 -2.33
C LEU A 173 -5.73 -31.40 -3.28
N ASP A 174 -6.76 -32.06 -2.73
CA ASP A 174 -7.87 -32.50 -3.56
C ASP A 174 -8.59 -31.23 -4.07
N PRO A 175 -8.73 -31.02 -5.40
CA PRO A 175 -9.45 -29.87 -5.94
C PRO A 175 -10.92 -29.82 -5.56
N ASP A 176 -11.48 -30.93 -5.09
CA ASP A 176 -12.85 -31.04 -4.59
C ASP A 176 -12.89 -31.12 -3.05
N ALA A 177 -11.85 -30.66 -2.36
CA ALA A 177 -11.79 -30.59 -0.88
C ALA A 177 -12.84 -29.62 -0.32
N SER A 178 -14.09 -30.08 -0.22
CA SER A 178 -15.27 -29.29 0.15
C SER A 178 -15.10 -28.55 1.47
N ASP A 179 -14.45 -29.16 2.45
CA ASP A 179 -14.22 -28.55 3.77
C ASP A 179 -13.28 -27.34 3.67
N VAL A 180 -12.24 -27.41 2.84
CA VAL A 180 -11.29 -26.31 2.63
C VAL A 180 -11.97 -25.17 1.86
N VAL A 181 -12.72 -25.51 0.80
CA VAL A 181 -13.49 -24.53 0.02
C VAL A 181 -14.52 -23.82 0.90
N ALA A 182 -15.23 -24.56 1.77
CA ALA A 182 -16.20 -23.99 2.70
C ALA A 182 -15.53 -23.06 3.73
N ALA A 183 -14.37 -23.46 4.28
CA ALA A 183 -13.62 -22.62 5.22
C ALA A 183 -13.09 -21.32 4.56
N ILE A 184 -12.60 -21.41 3.32
CA ILE A 184 -12.19 -20.25 2.52
C ILE A 184 -13.39 -19.33 2.28
N ALA A 185 -14.52 -19.88 1.83
CA ALA A 185 -15.74 -19.10 1.58
C ALA A 185 -16.25 -18.43 2.86
N GLN A 186 -16.20 -19.11 4.01
CA GLN A 186 -16.54 -18.54 5.30
C GLN A 186 -15.63 -17.36 5.68
N PHE A 187 -14.32 -17.50 5.48
CA PHE A 187 -13.36 -16.44 5.71
C PHE A 187 -13.63 -15.20 4.82
N ILE A 188 -13.89 -15.43 3.53
CA ILE A 188 -14.22 -14.36 2.58
C ILE A 188 -15.53 -13.66 2.99
N ALA A 189 -16.56 -14.43 3.37
CA ALA A 189 -17.84 -13.88 3.80
C ALA A 189 -17.73 -13.06 5.09
N SER A 190 -16.83 -13.43 6.01
CA SER A 190 -16.61 -12.70 7.26
C SER A 190 -15.78 -11.44 7.07
N GLU A 191 -14.69 -11.51 6.31
CA GLU A 191 -13.77 -10.37 6.14
C GLU A 191 -14.18 -9.41 5.03
N ARG A 192 -14.98 -9.87 4.05
CA ARG A 192 -15.47 -9.09 2.89
C ARG A 192 -14.35 -8.30 2.20
N PRO A 193 -13.34 -8.99 1.67
CA PRO A 193 -12.12 -8.36 1.19
C PRO A 193 -12.32 -7.51 -0.07
N GLY A 194 -11.68 -6.35 -0.14
CA GLY A 194 -11.66 -5.54 -1.38
C GLY A 194 -10.53 -5.92 -2.31
N PHE A 195 -9.47 -6.52 -1.78
CA PHE A 195 -8.25 -6.80 -2.52
C PHE A 195 -7.65 -8.12 -2.06
N ALA A 196 -7.22 -8.95 -2.99
CA ALA A 196 -6.56 -10.23 -2.72
C ALA A 196 -5.20 -10.29 -3.42
N PHE A 197 -4.13 -10.61 -2.69
CA PHE A 197 -2.76 -10.68 -3.17
C PHE A 197 -2.18 -12.07 -2.89
N GLY A 198 -1.68 -12.74 -3.93
CA GLY A 198 -1.11 -14.08 -3.78
C GLY A 198 -0.68 -14.68 -5.12
N ALA A 199 -0.15 -15.89 -5.08
CA ALA A 199 0.14 -16.67 -6.28
C ALA A 199 -1.10 -17.47 -6.70
N LEU A 200 -0.95 -18.40 -7.65
CA LEU A 200 -2.03 -19.29 -8.12
C LEU A 200 -1.52 -20.74 -8.25
N ALA A 201 -0.78 -21.23 -7.24
CA ALA A 201 -0.27 -22.60 -7.28
C ALA A 201 -1.41 -23.65 -7.21
N ALA A 202 -1.17 -24.85 -7.77
CA ALA A 202 -2.13 -25.95 -7.80
C ALA A 202 -2.46 -26.52 -6.41
N GLY A 203 -3.48 -25.94 -5.78
CA GLY A 203 -3.94 -26.28 -4.44
C GLY A 203 -4.67 -25.11 -3.83
N ALA A 204 -4.29 -24.76 -2.60
CA ALA A 204 -4.97 -23.76 -1.78
C ALA A 204 -5.09 -22.39 -2.44
N ASP A 205 -4.03 -21.93 -3.11
CA ASP A 205 -4.00 -20.62 -3.77
C ASP A 205 -5.10 -20.51 -4.84
N LEU A 206 -5.22 -21.52 -5.71
CA LEU A 206 -6.28 -21.55 -6.73
C LEU A 206 -7.67 -21.67 -6.12
N LEU A 207 -7.86 -22.53 -5.11
CA LEU A 207 -9.15 -22.64 -4.42
C LEU A 207 -9.57 -21.32 -3.76
N PHE A 208 -8.62 -20.57 -3.21
CA PHE A 208 -8.88 -19.24 -2.67
C PHE A 208 -9.28 -18.26 -3.78
N ALA A 209 -8.50 -18.19 -4.86
CA ALA A 209 -8.76 -17.27 -5.96
C ALA A 209 -10.13 -17.50 -6.59
N GLU A 210 -10.55 -18.75 -6.80
CA GLU A 210 -11.86 -19.07 -7.36
C GLU A 210 -13.00 -18.71 -6.42
N ALA A 211 -12.88 -19.00 -5.12
CA ALA A 211 -13.87 -18.59 -4.13
C ALA A 211 -13.97 -17.06 -4.02
N PHE A 212 -12.84 -16.36 -4.10
CA PHE A 212 -12.79 -14.90 -4.12
C PHE A 212 -13.44 -14.32 -5.38
N ILE A 213 -13.15 -14.86 -6.57
CA ILE A 213 -13.77 -14.44 -7.84
C ILE A 213 -15.28 -14.65 -7.79
N ALA A 214 -15.74 -15.81 -7.33
CA ALA A 214 -17.17 -16.09 -7.21
C ALA A 214 -17.88 -15.13 -6.25
N TRP A 215 -17.26 -14.81 -5.10
CA TRP A 215 -17.78 -13.84 -4.15
C TRP A 215 -17.74 -12.40 -4.69
N ARG A 216 -16.64 -11.99 -5.33
CA ARG A 216 -16.49 -10.68 -5.99
C ARG A 216 -17.62 -10.45 -6.98
N ASP A 217 -17.83 -11.40 -7.88
CA ASP A 217 -18.82 -11.27 -8.94
C ASP A 217 -20.26 -11.20 -8.39
N ALA A 218 -20.53 -11.87 -7.26
CA ALA A 218 -21.83 -11.88 -6.61
C ALA A 218 -22.10 -10.66 -5.70
N GLU A 219 -21.10 -10.24 -4.92
CA GLU A 219 -21.29 -9.34 -3.77
C GLU A 219 -20.50 -8.04 -3.86
N CYS A 220 -19.32 -8.04 -4.51
CA CYS A 220 -18.47 -6.85 -4.61
C CYS A 220 -17.69 -6.81 -5.94
N PRO A 221 -18.33 -6.44 -7.07
CA PRO A 221 -17.68 -6.43 -8.38
C PRO A 221 -16.48 -5.49 -8.51
N ALA A 222 -16.33 -4.55 -7.57
CA ALA A 222 -15.19 -3.65 -7.48
C ALA A 222 -13.97 -4.27 -6.77
N ALA A 223 -14.09 -5.47 -6.18
CA ALA A 223 -12.97 -6.12 -5.51
C ALA A 223 -11.95 -6.67 -6.53
N GLU A 224 -10.67 -6.67 -6.16
CA GLU A 224 -9.56 -6.88 -7.09
C GLU A 224 -8.70 -8.09 -6.70
N LEU A 225 -8.35 -8.90 -7.71
CA LEU A 225 -7.42 -10.02 -7.55
C LEU A 225 -6.07 -9.64 -8.17
N HIS A 226 -5.02 -9.62 -7.35
CA HIS A 226 -3.66 -9.28 -7.76
C HIS A 226 -2.75 -10.50 -7.64
N VAL A 227 -2.33 -11.01 -8.79
CA VAL A 227 -1.51 -12.21 -8.87
C VAL A 227 -0.03 -11.83 -8.87
N VAL A 228 0.69 -12.40 -7.91
CA VAL A 228 2.14 -12.21 -7.75
C VAL A 228 2.84 -13.56 -7.92
N LEU A 229 3.55 -13.71 -9.04
CA LEU A 229 4.19 -14.96 -9.43
C LEU A 229 5.71 -14.95 -9.15
N PRO A 230 6.26 -16.06 -8.65
CA PRO A 230 7.71 -16.22 -8.43
C PRO A 230 8.51 -16.45 -9.72
N TYR A 231 7.82 -16.71 -10.83
CA TYR A 231 8.42 -16.94 -12.15
C TYR A 231 7.54 -16.33 -13.24
N PRO A 232 8.07 -16.12 -14.46
CA PRO A 232 7.24 -15.86 -15.63
C PRO A 232 6.10 -16.88 -15.75
N VAL A 233 4.94 -16.41 -16.22
CA VAL A 233 3.68 -17.16 -16.25
C VAL A 233 3.85 -18.58 -16.77
N ASP A 234 4.49 -18.76 -17.93
CA ASP A 234 4.67 -20.07 -18.57
C ASP A 234 5.47 -21.04 -17.69
N ARG A 235 6.55 -20.56 -17.07
CA ARG A 235 7.39 -21.36 -16.18
C ARG A 235 6.67 -21.71 -14.90
N PHE A 236 5.95 -20.75 -14.30
CA PHE A 236 5.15 -21.00 -13.10
C PHE A 236 4.04 -22.02 -13.37
N ARG A 237 3.31 -21.88 -14.49
CA ARG A 237 2.27 -22.81 -14.93
C ARG A 237 2.81 -24.22 -15.10
N GLN A 238 4.02 -24.40 -15.65
CA GLN A 238 4.62 -25.73 -15.79
C GLN A 238 4.98 -26.36 -14.43
N ILE A 239 5.66 -25.62 -13.56
CA ILE A 239 6.29 -26.16 -12.33
C ILE A 239 5.30 -26.24 -11.17
N SER A 240 4.42 -25.25 -11.02
CA SER A 240 3.55 -25.08 -9.86
C SER A 240 2.09 -25.43 -10.13
N VAL A 241 1.72 -25.70 -11.39
CA VAL A 241 0.35 -26.02 -11.79
C VAL A 241 0.26 -27.36 -12.52
N ALA A 242 0.77 -27.43 -13.75
CA ALA A 242 0.69 -28.62 -14.60
C ALA A 242 1.35 -29.86 -13.97
N ALA A 243 2.42 -29.66 -13.17
CA ALA A 243 3.07 -30.72 -12.41
C ALA A 243 2.15 -31.45 -11.40
N PHE A 244 0.99 -30.87 -11.06
CA PHE A 244 0.00 -31.42 -10.12
C PHE A 244 -1.26 -31.97 -10.83
N GLY A 245 -1.26 -32.01 -12.16
CA GLY A 245 -2.28 -32.65 -13.00
C GLY A 245 -3.11 -31.68 -13.84
N ASP A 246 -3.56 -32.15 -15.00
CA ASP A 246 -4.20 -31.34 -16.06
C ASP A 246 -5.45 -30.57 -15.59
N ARG A 247 -6.15 -31.08 -14.58
CA ARG A 247 -7.33 -30.42 -13.98
C ARG A 247 -7.04 -29.05 -13.37
N TRP A 248 -5.81 -28.79 -12.94
CA TRP A 248 -5.42 -27.48 -12.39
C TRP A 248 -5.09 -26.46 -13.47
N THR A 249 -4.72 -26.94 -14.65
CA THR A 249 -4.21 -26.11 -15.73
C THR A 249 -5.28 -25.18 -16.28
N SER A 250 -6.49 -25.68 -16.56
CA SER A 250 -7.60 -24.84 -17.03
C SER A 250 -8.06 -23.85 -15.95
N ARG A 251 -8.13 -24.30 -14.69
CA ARG A 251 -8.49 -23.47 -13.52
C ARG A 251 -7.51 -22.31 -13.33
N PHE A 252 -6.21 -22.57 -13.51
CA PHE A 252 -5.18 -21.54 -13.50
C PHE A 252 -5.37 -20.53 -14.63
N ASP A 253 -5.56 -21.00 -15.86
CA ASP A 253 -5.73 -20.11 -17.01
C ASP A 253 -6.98 -19.23 -16.85
N GLU A 254 -8.08 -19.78 -16.31
CA GLU A 254 -9.33 -19.07 -15.99
C GLU A 254 -9.15 -18.04 -14.87
N ALA A 255 -8.54 -18.42 -13.75
CA ALA A 255 -8.30 -17.51 -12.63
C ALA A 255 -7.31 -16.38 -13.00
N LEU A 256 -6.27 -16.70 -13.77
CA LEU A 256 -5.29 -15.72 -14.24
C LEU A 256 -5.93 -14.68 -15.17
N ALA A 257 -6.85 -15.11 -16.05
CA ALA A 257 -7.59 -14.22 -16.95
C ALA A 257 -8.52 -13.25 -16.20
N GLN A 258 -8.92 -13.60 -14.97
CA GLN A 258 -9.80 -12.82 -14.10
C GLN A 258 -9.03 -11.90 -13.13
N ALA A 259 -7.70 -11.94 -13.15
CA ALA A 259 -6.85 -11.11 -12.29
C ALA A 259 -6.85 -9.65 -12.77
N SER A 260 -6.99 -8.72 -11.83
CA SER A 260 -6.85 -7.28 -12.06
C SER A 260 -5.41 -6.93 -12.44
N THR A 261 -4.43 -7.59 -11.80
CA THR A 261 -3.02 -7.46 -12.16
C THR A 261 -2.30 -8.81 -12.09
N VAL A 262 -1.31 -8.99 -12.95
CA VAL A 262 -0.38 -10.12 -12.92
C VAL A 262 1.04 -9.56 -12.93
N THR A 263 1.81 -9.83 -11.88
CA THR A 263 3.21 -9.44 -11.79
C THR A 263 4.06 -10.68 -11.58
N ALA A 264 5.12 -10.83 -12.37
CA ALA A 264 6.09 -11.91 -12.22
C ALA A 264 7.46 -11.31 -11.89
N TYR A 265 8.05 -11.72 -10.77
CA TYR A 265 9.36 -11.22 -10.38
C TYR A 265 10.44 -12.21 -10.82
N GLY A 266 11.07 -11.88 -11.95
CA GLY A 266 12.20 -12.62 -12.50
C GLY A 266 13.46 -12.37 -11.69
N LEU A 267 13.68 -13.18 -10.66
CA LEU A 267 15.01 -13.40 -10.12
C LEU A 267 15.73 -14.33 -11.11
N GLY A 268 16.95 -14.00 -11.55
CA GLY A 268 17.68 -14.71 -12.63
C GLY A 268 17.31 -16.19 -12.84
N ASP A 269 17.80 -17.08 -11.97
CA ASP A 269 17.37 -18.49 -11.93
C ASP A 269 17.46 -19.08 -10.49
N PRO A 270 16.72 -18.53 -9.50
CA PRO A 270 16.74 -19.04 -8.13
C PRO A 270 16.07 -20.42 -8.04
N THR A 271 16.34 -21.11 -6.93
CA THR A 271 15.58 -22.29 -6.54
C THR A 271 14.11 -21.93 -6.29
N LEU A 272 13.20 -22.88 -6.55
CA LEU A 272 11.75 -22.69 -6.35
C LEU A 272 11.40 -22.20 -4.93
N PRO A 273 11.94 -22.76 -3.83
CA PRO A 273 11.62 -22.27 -2.48
C PRO A 273 11.99 -20.80 -2.28
N LEU A 274 13.14 -20.37 -2.82
CA LEU A 274 13.61 -19.00 -2.68
C LEU A 274 12.81 -18.02 -3.53
N ALA A 275 12.45 -18.41 -4.76
CA ALA A 275 11.56 -17.64 -5.61
C ALA A 275 10.18 -17.46 -4.96
N VAL A 276 9.65 -18.53 -4.34
CA VAL A 276 8.39 -18.49 -3.59
C VAL A 276 8.49 -17.58 -2.38
N ASP A 277 9.54 -17.69 -1.54
CA ASP A 277 9.72 -16.79 -0.39
C ASP A 277 9.77 -15.32 -0.82
N TYR A 278 10.50 -15.02 -1.89
CA TYR A 278 10.56 -13.67 -2.44
C TYR A 278 9.19 -13.14 -2.90
N ALA A 279 8.50 -13.89 -3.76
CA ALA A 279 7.18 -13.48 -4.26
C ALA A 279 6.14 -13.35 -3.14
N ASP A 280 6.18 -14.24 -2.14
CA ASP A 280 5.28 -14.21 -0.98
C ASP A 280 5.49 -12.93 -0.16
N ARG A 281 6.75 -12.56 0.11
CA ARG A 281 7.08 -11.29 0.79
C ARG A 281 6.58 -10.06 0.02
N VAL A 282 6.69 -10.09 -1.31
CA VAL A 282 6.17 -8.98 -2.14
C VAL A 282 4.65 -8.93 -2.10
N ALA A 283 3.96 -10.06 -2.22
CA ALA A 283 2.50 -10.13 -2.13
C ALA A 283 2.00 -9.64 -0.76
N MET A 284 2.63 -10.08 0.32
CA MET A 284 2.35 -9.62 1.68
C MET A 284 2.62 -8.11 1.84
N GLY A 285 3.75 -7.62 1.33
CA GLY A 285 4.10 -6.20 1.33
C GLY A 285 3.10 -5.34 0.57
N ARG A 286 2.65 -5.79 -0.61
CA ARG A 286 1.58 -5.12 -1.39
C ARG A 286 0.26 -5.08 -0.63
N ALA A 287 -0.16 -6.18 0.02
CA ALA A 287 -1.36 -6.18 0.84
C ALA A 287 -1.28 -5.17 2.00
N VAL A 288 -0.13 -5.10 2.68
CA VAL A 288 0.11 -4.11 3.75
C VAL A 288 0.11 -2.69 3.19
N ARG A 289 0.82 -2.45 2.09
CA ARG A 289 0.92 -1.12 1.47
C ARG A 289 -0.45 -0.62 1.03
N ASN A 290 -1.22 -1.47 0.35
CA ASN A 290 -2.56 -1.12 -0.12
C ASN A 290 -3.49 -0.78 1.05
N ALA A 291 -3.48 -1.58 2.12
CA ALA A 291 -4.22 -1.26 3.33
C ALA A 291 -3.78 0.08 3.96
N GLN A 292 -2.49 0.40 3.97
CA GLN A 292 -1.99 1.68 4.46
C GLN A 292 -2.46 2.87 3.60
N VAL A 293 -2.40 2.76 2.26
CA VAL A 293 -2.93 3.78 1.33
C VAL A 293 -4.40 4.03 1.63
N LEU A 294 -5.18 2.95 1.73
CA LEU A 294 -6.62 3.01 1.86
C LEU A 294 -7.10 3.23 3.30
N ALA A 295 -6.20 3.48 4.25
CA ALA A 295 -6.53 3.56 5.68
C ALA A 295 -7.40 2.38 6.12
N SER A 296 -7.07 1.17 5.65
CA SER A 296 -7.79 -0.08 5.90
C SER A 296 -6.90 -1.07 6.70
N ARG A 297 -7.32 -2.33 6.77
CA ARG A 297 -6.64 -3.43 7.46
C ARG A 297 -5.98 -4.36 6.46
N ALA A 298 -4.81 -4.88 6.83
CA ALA A 298 -4.15 -5.98 6.13
C ALA A 298 -4.34 -7.27 6.92
N ILE A 299 -4.77 -8.34 6.25
CA ILE A 299 -5.04 -9.65 6.87
C ILE A 299 -4.38 -10.72 6.00
N ALA A 300 -3.87 -11.78 6.62
CA ALA A 300 -3.37 -12.94 5.89
C ALA A 300 -4.29 -14.15 6.13
N VAL A 301 -4.42 -15.00 5.12
CA VAL A 301 -5.01 -16.34 5.24
C VAL A 301 -4.07 -17.36 4.62
N THR A 302 -3.84 -18.46 5.33
CA THR A 302 -3.05 -19.57 4.82
C THR A 302 -3.77 -20.90 4.98
N VAL A 303 -3.74 -21.74 3.95
CA VAL A 303 -4.10 -23.16 4.09
C VAL A 303 -2.84 -23.96 4.38
N LEU A 304 -2.79 -24.60 5.55
CA LEU A 304 -1.62 -25.32 6.06
C LEU A 304 -1.88 -26.83 6.08
N GLY A 305 -0.87 -27.63 5.73
CA GLY A 305 -0.96 -29.09 5.89
C GLY A 305 -1.05 -29.47 7.37
N LYS A 306 -1.91 -30.44 7.72
CA LYS A 306 -2.00 -30.95 9.09
C LYS A 306 -0.64 -31.41 9.61
N GLY A 307 -0.19 -30.84 10.73
CA GLY A 307 1.10 -31.13 11.35
C GLY A 307 2.30 -30.37 10.76
N GLU A 308 2.09 -29.49 9.78
CA GLU A 308 3.15 -28.62 9.25
C GLU A 308 3.34 -27.37 10.11
N GLY A 309 4.57 -26.84 10.12
CA GLY A 309 4.89 -25.58 10.76
C GLY A 309 4.51 -24.38 9.89
N LEU A 310 4.19 -23.25 10.53
CA LEU A 310 3.94 -22.00 9.81
C LEU A 310 5.23 -21.51 9.13
N ARG A 311 5.13 -21.06 7.87
CA ARG A 311 6.28 -20.53 7.12
C ARG A 311 6.84 -19.28 7.84
N PRO A 312 8.18 -19.06 7.86
CA PRO A 312 8.80 -17.96 8.62
C PRO A 312 8.22 -16.57 8.33
N GLN A 313 7.90 -16.26 7.08
CA GLN A 313 7.31 -14.98 6.68
C GLN A 313 5.90 -14.78 7.25
N LEU A 314 5.09 -15.83 7.35
CA LEU A 314 3.76 -15.79 7.97
C LEU A 314 3.84 -15.72 9.50
N ALA A 315 4.88 -16.32 10.09
CA ALA A 315 5.18 -16.14 11.50
C ALA A 315 5.54 -14.67 11.78
N ALA A 316 6.43 -14.07 10.99
CA ALA A 316 6.77 -12.65 11.08
C ALA A 316 5.54 -11.73 10.88
N TRP A 317 4.64 -12.09 9.96
CA TRP A 317 3.35 -11.39 9.81
C TRP A 317 2.53 -11.42 11.10
N ARG A 318 2.33 -12.59 11.69
CA ARG A 318 1.59 -12.73 12.96
C ARG A 318 2.27 -11.96 14.09
N ASP A 319 3.59 -12.06 14.18
CA ASP A 319 4.39 -11.43 15.25
C ASP A 319 4.39 -9.89 15.11
N SER A 320 4.11 -9.35 13.92
CA SER A 320 3.86 -7.92 13.71
C SER A 320 2.49 -7.44 14.22
N GLY A 321 1.68 -8.32 14.81
CA GLY A 321 0.35 -8.01 15.35
C GLY A 321 -0.77 -7.98 14.32
N ARG A 322 -0.48 -8.32 13.06
CA ARG A 322 -1.47 -8.39 11.98
C ARG A 322 -2.26 -9.71 12.04
N SER A 323 -3.53 -9.65 11.67
CA SER A 323 -4.41 -10.82 11.67
C SER A 323 -3.93 -11.88 10.68
N LEU A 324 -3.91 -13.13 11.14
CA LEU A 324 -3.61 -14.31 10.33
C LEU A 324 -4.64 -15.41 10.63
N THR A 325 -5.36 -15.85 9.60
CA THR A 325 -6.26 -17.01 9.65
C THR A 325 -5.54 -18.24 9.10
N ILE A 326 -5.56 -19.35 9.85
CA ILE A 326 -4.99 -20.63 9.42
C ILE A 326 -6.12 -21.62 9.19
N ILE A 327 -6.18 -22.19 8.00
CA ILE A 327 -7.11 -23.27 7.63
C ILE A 327 -6.28 -24.55 7.50
N GLU A 328 -6.59 -25.58 8.27
CA GLU A 328 -5.87 -26.85 8.16
C GLU A 328 -6.45 -27.76 7.08
N ALA A 329 -5.59 -28.42 6.31
CA ALA A 329 -6.00 -29.34 5.25
C ALA A 329 -5.12 -30.60 5.20
N ALA A 330 -5.69 -31.69 4.69
CA ALA A 330 -4.93 -32.90 4.39
C ALA A 330 -4.33 -32.79 2.97
N ARG A 331 -3.06 -33.18 2.82
CA ARG A 331 -2.43 -33.28 1.49
C ARG A 331 -2.96 -34.50 0.74
N SER A 332 -3.12 -34.35 -0.57
CA SER A 332 -3.31 -35.49 -1.48
C SER A 332 -2.04 -36.34 -1.52
N PRO A 333 -2.14 -37.68 -1.67
CA PRO A 333 -0.99 -38.58 -1.79
C PRO A 333 -0.06 -38.27 -2.98
N VAL A 334 -0.46 -37.41 -3.92
CA VAL A 334 0.36 -36.90 -5.03
C VAL A 334 1.27 -35.73 -4.59
N SER A 335 1.60 -35.64 -3.30
CA SER A 335 2.53 -34.63 -2.79
C SER A 335 3.97 -35.08 -3.03
N ARG A 336 4.69 -34.39 -3.93
CA ARG A 336 6.14 -34.49 -3.97
C ARG A 336 6.74 -33.62 -2.88
N PRO A 337 7.70 -34.11 -2.08
CA PRO A 337 8.46 -33.23 -1.20
C PRO A 337 9.15 -32.17 -2.06
N SER A 338 9.14 -30.92 -1.60
CA SER A 338 9.97 -29.87 -2.18
C SER A 338 11.43 -30.34 -2.13
N PRO A 339 12.19 -30.23 -3.23
CA PRO A 339 13.59 -30.63 -3.22
C PRO A 339 14.35 -29.78 -2.20
N ASP A 340 15.05 -30.46 -1.30
CA ASP A 340 15.95 -29.87 -0.32
C ASP A 340 17.28 -29.56 -1.02
N ILE A 341 17.55 -28.28 -1.35
CA ILE A 341 18.83 -27.92 -2.00
C ILE A 341 19.31 -26.50 -1.67
N ALA A 342 20.57 -26.45 -1.21
CA ALA A 342 21.60 -25.40 -1.25
C ALA A 342 21.38 -24.08 -0.46
N ARG A 343 22.51 -23.55 0.04
CA ARG A 343 22.69 -22.34 0.89
C ARG A 343 22.35 -21.01 0.21
N GLN A 344 21.36 -20.95 -0.68
CA GLN A 344 20.90 -19.65 -1.20
C GLN A 344 19.85 -19.07 -0.26
N SER A 345 20.04 -17.83 0.14
CA SER A 345 19.12 -17.07 0.96
C SER A 345 18.88 -15.72 0.31
N LEU A 346 17.80 -15.04 0.69
CA LEU A 346 17.60 -13.66 0.30
C LEU A 346 18.63 -12.81 1.04
N GLN A 347 19.38 -12.02 0.28
CA GLN A 347 20.38 -11.10 0.76
C GLN A 347 19.96 -9.68 0.40
N THR A 348 20.26 -8.73 1.28
CA THR A 348 19.98 -7.32 1.05
C THR A 348 21.26 -6.59 0.70
N PHE A 349 21.30 -6.00 -0.47
CA PHE A 349 22.45 -5.28 -1.02
C PHE A 349 22.24 -3.79 -0.84
N VAL A 350 23.23 -3.12 -0.26
CA VAL A 350 23.27 -1.66 -0.13
C VAL A 350 24.42 -1.15 -0.97
N TRP A 351 24.12 -0.21 -1.87
CA TRP A 351 25.09 0.42 -2.75
C TRP A 351 25.08 1.93 -2.52
N ALA A 352 26.25 2.57 -2.40
CA ALA A 352 26.37 4.02 -2.35
C ALA A 352 27.29 4.57 -3.45
N ASP A 353 28.40 3.89 -3.71
CA ASP A 353 29.29 4.18 -4.85
C ASP A 353 30.10 2.92 -5.25
N GLN A 354 30.99 3.04 -6.24
CA GLN A 354 31.81 1.92 -6.74
C GLN A 354 32.72 1.27 -5.69
N HIS A 355 33.10 2.00 -4.64
CA HIS A 355 33.97 1.54 -3.55
C HIS A 355 33.19 1.30 -2.24
N THR A 356 31.94 1.77 -2.16
CA THR A 356 31.11 1.72 -0.95
C THR A 356 29.82 0.92 -1.21
N TRP A 357 29.87 -0.38 -0.96
CA TRP A 357 28.71 -1.28 -0.97
C TRP A 357 28.83 -2.37 0.11
N SER A 358 27.71 -2.99 0.49
CA SER A 358 27.65 -4.03 1.53
C SER A 358 26.48 -4.99 1.33
N ILE A 359 26.57 -6.18 1.94
CA ILE A 359 25.53 -7.21 1.96
C ILE A 359 25.07 -7.42 3.40
N HIS A 360 23.76 -7.55 3.59
CA HIS A 360 23.13 -7.70 4.90
C HIS A 360 22.09 -8.82 4.85
N ALA A 361 22.07 -9.64 5.91
CA ALA A 361 21.01 -10.64 6.09
C ALA A 361 19.70 -10.01 6.60
N ASP A 362 19.78 -8.92 7.38
CA ASP A 362 18.62 -8.23 7.93
C ASP A 362 18.26 -6.99 7.09
N LEU A 363 17.02 -6.99 6.58
CA LEU A 363 16.52 -5.97 5.65
C LEU A 363 16.38 -4.59 6.31
N LEU A 364 15.95 -4.51 7.57
CA LEU A 364 15.75 -3.23 8.27
C LEU A 364 17.09 -2.57 8.64
N SER A 365 18.07 -3.38 9.08
CA SER A 365 19.44 -2.93 9.32
C SER A 365 20.08 -2.39 8.04
N ALA A 366 19.88 -3.08 6.92
CA ALA A 366 20.35 -2.64 5.62
C ALA A 366 19.74 -1.29 5.19
N ALA A 367 18.43 -1.12 5.36
CA ALA A 367 17.74 0.14 5.05
C ALA A 367 18.22 1.30 5.94
N THR A 368 18.47 1.03 7.22
CA THR A 368 19.05 2.01 8.14
C THR A 368 20.45 2.45 7.69
N GLU A 369 21.27 1.51 7.26
CA GLU A 369 22.61 1.81 6.74
C GLU A 369 22.55 2.57 5.40
N ALA A 370 21.66 2.17 4.48
CA ALA A 370 21.45 2.87 3.22
C ALA A 370 21.04 4.34 3.45
N ARG A 371 20.14 4.59 4.40
CA ARG A 371 19.72 5.93 4.81
C ARG A 371 20.89 6.74 5.38
N ARG A 372 21.73 6.12 6.21
CA ARG A 372 22.94 6.74 6.76
C ARG A 372 23.91 7.15 5.65
N LEU A 373 24.17 6.26 4.69
CA LEU A 373 25.06 6.50 3.55
C LEU A 373 24.53 7.59 2.62
N ALA A 374 23.24 7.56 2.29
CA ALA A 374 22.60 8.60 1.48
C ALA A 374 22.66 9.99 2.14
N SER A 375 22.68 10.04 3.48
CA SER A 375 22.74 11.28 4.26
C SER A 375 24.17 11.75 4.58
N ALA A 376 25.21 10.99 4.22
CA ALA A 376 26.60 11.22 4.65
C ALA A 376 27.32 12.38 3.90
N GLY A 377 26.60 13.21 3.15
CA GLY A 377 27.13 14.36 2.43
C GLY A 377 26.02 15.18 1.77
N THR A 378 26.35 16.26 1.06
CA THR A 378 25.36 17.13 0.40
C THR A 378 24.77 16.54 -0.89
N SER A 379 25.30 15.42 -1.37
CA SER A 379 24.84 14.76 -2.60
C SER A 379 24.92 13.23 -2.49
N GLY A 380 24.84 12.69 -1.27
CA GLY A 380 24.82 11.25 -1.05
C GLY A 380 23.61 10.61 -1.73
N ARG A 381 23.82 9.42 -2.29
CA ARG A 381 22.79 8.60 -2.93
C ARG A 381 23.06 7.16 -2.54
N ALA A 382 22.01 6.40 -2.31
CA ALA A 382 22.13 4.98 -2.07
C ALA A 382 21.05 4.22 -2.83
N ALA A 383 21.33 2.96 -3.15
CA ALA A 383 20.34 2.00 -3.58
C ALA A 383 20.29 0.82 -2.62
N ILE A 384 19.10 0.27 -2.44
CA ILE A 384 18.87 -0.96 -1.67
C ILE A 384 18.11 -1.97 -2.53
N LEU A 385 18.58 -3.22 -2.55
CA LEU A 385 17.99 -4.31 -3.32
C LEU A 385 17.97 -5.61 -2.53
N LEU A 386 16.84 -6.31 -2.54
CA LEU A 386 16.66 -7.66 -2.02
C LEU A 386 16.78 -8.65 -3.18
N ALA A 387 17.73 -9.58 -3.11
CA ALA A 387 17.92 -10.57 -4.16
C ALA A 387 18.46 -11.90 -3.60
N PRO A 388 18.23 -13.03 -4.29
CA PRO A 388 19.02 -14.24 -4.09
C PRO A 388 20.51 -13.95 -4.22
N GLY A 389 21.31 -14.38 -3.25
CA GLY A 389 22.75 -14.18 -3.31
C GLY A 389 23.50 -15.02 -2.30
N ASP A 390 24.82 -15.09 -2.49
CA ASP A 390 25.77 -15.53 -1.49
C ASP A 390 26.07 -14.33 -0.56
N PRO A 391 26.05 -14.48 0.77
CA PRO A 391 26.43 -13.40 1.68
C PRO A 391 27.85 -12.86 1.46
N ASP A 392 28.74 -13.64 0.84
CA ASP A 392 30.14 -13.29 0.61
C ASP A 392 30.42 -12.82 -0.84
N ASP A 393 29.44 -12.88 -1.75
CA ASP A 393 29.61 -12.52 -3.16
C ASP A 393 28.41 -11.75 -3.73
N ALA A 394 28.67 -10.52 -4.21
CA ALA A 394 27.69 -9.71 -4.92
C ALA A 394 27.90 -9.85 -6.44
N PRO A 395 27.02 -10.56 -7.15
CA PRO A 395 27.21 -10.78 -8.59
C PRO A 395 27.17 -9.44 -9.34
N SER A 396 28.12 -9.26 -10.27
CA SER A 396 28.29 -8.01 -11.05
C SER A 396 26.99 -7.42 -11.65
N PRO A 397 26.04 -8.21 -12.20
CA PRO A 397 24.78 -7.67 -12.71
C PRO A 397 23.93 -6.96 -11.64
N LEU A 398 23.95 -7.46 -10.40
CA LEU A 398 23.20 -6.87 -9.29
C LEU A 398 23.83 -5.54 -8.84
N LEU A 399 25.16 -5.48 -8.78
CA LEU A 399 25.88 -4.23 -8.50
C LEU A 399 25.65 -3.19 -9.60
N GLN A 400 25.62 -3.60 -10.87
CA GLN A 400 25.29 -2.71 -11.99
C GLN A 400 23.86 -2.18 -11.90
N ARG A 401 22.91 -3.03 -11.51
CA ARG A 401 21.51 -2.63 -11.28
C ARG A 401 21.40 -1.63 -10.13
N ALA A 402 22.04 -1.90 -9.00
CA ALA A 402 22.05 -0.99 -7.85
C ALA A 402 22.67 0.37 -8.22
N ALA A 403 23.78 0.37 -8.96
CA ALA A 403 24.41 1.59 -9.46
C ALA A 403 23.50 2.39 -10.41
N ALA A 404 22.78 1.71 -11.31
CA ALA A 404 21.83 2.35 -12.22
C ALA A 404 20.67 3.02 -11.46
N LEU A 405 20.13 2.35 -10.43
CA LEU A 405 19.08 2.89 -9.57
C LEU A 405 19.56 4.12 -8.78
N ALA A 406 20.74 4.05 -8.18
CA ALA A 406 21.28 5.18 -7.43
C ALA A 406 21.66 6.36 -8.35
N ALA A 407 22.01 6.13 -9.62
CA ALA A 407 22.31 7.19 -10.58
C ALA A 407 21.10 8.09 -10.86
N VAL A 408 19.88 7.56 -10.77
CA VAL A 408 18.63 8.33 -10.96
C VAL A 408 18.04 8.85 -9.65
N ALA A 409 18.65 8.53 -8.51
CA ALA A 409 18.22 9.01 -7.21
C ALA A 409 18.42 10.53 -7.05
N ASN A 410 17.48 11.18 -6.38
CA ASN A 410 17.69 12.55 -5.90
C ASN A 410 18.75 12.57 -4.79
N PRO A 411 19.49 13.68 -4.60
CA PRO A 411 20.35 13.85 -3.44
C PRO A 411 19.64 13.55 -2.12
N ASN A 412 20.32 12.84 -1.22
CA ASN A 412 19.83 12.44 0.11
C ASN A 412 18.61 11.51 0.08
N THR A 413 18.48 10.70 -0.97
CA THR A 413 17.43 9.66 -1.06
C THR A 413 18.06 8.28 -1.20
N VAL A 414 17.38 7.27 -0.65
CA VAL A 414 17.65 5.86 -0.95
C VAL A 414 16.62 5.42 -1.99
N VAL A 415 17.09 4.80 -3.05
CA VAL A 415 16.25 4.28 -4.13
C VAL A 415 16.21 2.76 -4.10
N SER A 416 15.08 2.18 -4.47
CA SER A 416 14.86 0.74 -4.48
C SER A 416 13.98 0.32 -5.65
N ASP A 417 13.94 -0.98 -5.92
CA ASP A 417 12.92 -1.57 -6.77
C ASP A 417 11.66 -1.91 -5.95
N GLU A 418 10.56 -2.17 -6.64
CA GLU A 418 9.29 -2.47 -5.99
C GLU A 418 9.37 -3.67 -5.03
N PRO A 419 9.95 -4.82 -5.39
CA PRO A 419 9.99 -5.97 -4.48
C PRO A 419 10.64 -5.66 -3.14
N THR A 420 11.77 -4.95 -3.17
CA THR A 420 12.52 -4.58 -1.98
C THR A 420 11.74 -3.57 -1.15
N ALA A 421 11.11 -2.58 -1.79
CA ALA A 421 10.23 -1.62 -1.12
C ALA A 421 9.04 -2.31 -0.44
N MET A 422 8.40 -3.28 -1.09
CA MET A 422 7.29 -4.03 -0.50
C MET A 422 7.75 -4.94 0.65
N ALA A 423 8.92 -5.56 0.53
CA ALA A 423 9.52 -6.33 1.62
C ALA A 423 9.83 -5.45 2.85
N LEU A 424 10.24 -4.19 2.64
CA LEU A 424 10.45 -3.21 3.72
C LEU A 424 9.13 -2.80 4.38
N VAL A 425 8.07 -2.56 3.59
CA VAL A 425 6.72 -2.28 4.11
C VAL A 425 6.23 -3.45 4.98
N LEU A 426 6.42 -4.68 4.51
CA LEU A 426 6.08 -5.89 5.27
C LEU A 426 6.84 -5.94 6.60
N ALA A 427 8.16 -5.72 6.55
CA ALA A 427 9.06 -5.76 7.70
C ALA A 427 8.79 -4.65 8.72
N GLY A 428 7.95 -3.65 8.39
CA GLY A 428 7.60 -2.57 9.30
C GLY A 428 8.67 -1.48 9.35
N TRP A 429 9.27 -1.16 8.20
CA TRP A 429 10.14 0.01 8.06
C TRP A 429 9.45 1.27 8.61
N ASP A 430 10.18 2.02 9.44
CA ASP A 430 9.66 3.19 10.15
C ASP A 430 9.70 4.47 9.30
N GLY A 431 10.41 4.42 8.17
CA GLY A 431 10.48 5.51 7.20
C GLY A 431 9.39 5.45 6.13
N THR A 432 9.46 6.43 5.24
CA THR A 432 8.58 6.59 4.08
C THR A 432 8.95 5.66 2.94
N VAL A 433 7.94 5.07 2.32
CA VAL A 433 8.05 4.25 1.11
C VAL A 433 7.10 4.81 0.04
N GLU A 434 7.65 5.45 -0.97
CA GLU A 434 6.89 6.18 -2.00
C GLU A 434 7.38 5.82 -3.41
N GLU A 435 6.47 5.69 -4.36
CA GLU A 435 6.83 5.52 -5.76
C GLU A 435 7.36 6.85 -6.32
N LEU A 436 8.53 6.83 -6.95
CA LEU A 436 9.17 8.01 -7.56
C LEU A 436 8.83 8.16 -9.05
N GLY A 437 8.43 7.07 -9.70
CA GLY A 437 8.18 6.99 -11.14
C GLY A 437 8.79 5.74 -11.74
N GLU A 438 9.04 5.76 -13.05
CA GLU A 438 9.51 4.58 -13.79
C GLU A 438 10.92 4.77 -14.39
N LEU A 439 11.77 3.76 -14.27
CA LEU A 439 13.05 3.67 -14.98
C LEU A 439 12.83 3.00 -16.34
N PRO A 440 13.16 3.65 -17.47
CA PRO A 440 13.24 2.97 -18.75
C PRO A 440 14.47 2.05 -18.77
N LEU A 441 14.25 0.75 -18.87
CA LEU A 441 15.25 -0.29 -19.05
C LEU A 441 15.05 -0.98 -20.42
N PRO A 442 16.07 -1.67 -20.96
CA PRO A 442 15.91 -2.48 -22.18
C PRO A 442 14.79 -3.52 -22.08
N SER A 443 14.47 -3.98 -20.86
CA SER A 443 13.42 -4.95 -20.54
C SER A 443 12.03 -4.34 -20.36
N GLY A 444 11.89 -3.02 -20.46
CA GLY A 444 10.63 -2.31 -20.21
C GLY A 444 10.78 -1.17 -19.20
N ARG A 445 9.65 -0.69 -18.68
CA ARG A 445 9.63 0.31 -17.61
C ARG A 445 9.47 -0.37 -16.27
N GLU A 446 10.29 0.02 -15.31
CA GLU A 446 10.27 -0.55 -13.95
C GLU A 446 9.98 0.56 -12.93
N PRO A 447 8.99 0.39 -12.03
CA PRO A 447 8.72 1.36 -10.99
C PRO A 447 9.89 1.46 -10.01
N ILE A 448 10.25 2.68 -9.68
CA ILE A 448 11.32 3.04 -8.76
C ILE A 448 10.71 3.57 -7.47
N TRP A 449 11.27 3.17 -6.35
CA TRP A 449 10.74 3.51 -5.03
C TRP A 449 11.78 4.29 -4.22
N SER A 450 11.32 5.29 -3.50
CA SER A 450 12.05 5.99 -2.45
C SER A 450 11.84 5.28 -1.12
N VAL A 451 12.92 5.08 -0.37
CA VAL A 451 12.91 4.49 0.98
C VAL A 451 13.68 5.42 1.91
N ILE A 452 13.00 6.34 2.60
CA ILE A 452 13.64 7.38 3.43
C ILE A 452 13.20 7.29 4.88
#